data_AF-A0A7Y2G1R6-F1
#
_entry.id   AF-A0A7Y2G1R6-F1
#
_cell.length_a   1.000
_cell.length_b   1.000
_cell.length_c   1.000
_cell.angle_alpha   90.00
_cell.angle_beta   90.00
_cell.angle_gamma   90.00
#
_symmetry.space_group_name_H-M   'P 1'
#
loop_
_entity.id
_entity.type
_entity.pdbx_description
1 polymer ?
#
loop_
_entity_poly.entity_id
_entity_poly.type
_entity_poly.pdbx_seq_one_letter_code
_entity_poly.pdbx_strand_id
1 'polypeptide(L)'
;TNPRFDAEAVAEELSVSYGFNVTVVHDATRRQMLDSLNAFASRHYGDQDQLLVFFAGHGSYDEQYIQDGFVVAADSKTAADDTYKDTMVQYNWIRRRLANAASDHVLLVLDVCYGGTFAEQLGSGNARSGDELYQSVSTAELVNRKLKYRTRRYVTSGGKERVPDGVPGEHTPFVRRLLEALRTYGGEDGVLTMSEVYSYLERVDPEPRAGEFDRNEPGSDFLFIAK
;
A
#
# COMPACT_ATOMS: atom_id res chain seq x y z
N THR A 1 20.80 -1.37 2.68
CA THR A 1 19.80 -1.92 3.62
C THR A 1 18.69 -2.54 2.79
N ASN A 2 17.94 -3.50 3.33
CA ASN A 2 16.86 -4.20 2.60
C ASN A 2 15.79 -3.26 2.01
N PRO A 3 15.37 -2.16 2.68
CA PRO A 3 14.38 -1.23 2.13
C PRO A 3 14.68 -0.67 0.74
N ARG A 4 15.98 -0.45 0.42
CA ARG A 4 16.38 0.01 -0.91
C ARG A 4 16.16 -1.08 -1.95
N PHE A 5 16.59 -2.31 -1.66
CA PHE A 5 16.40 -3.46 -2.55
C PHE A 5 14.92 -3.79 -2.73
N ASP A 6 14.12 -3.68 -1.68
CA ASP A 6 12.67 -3.87 -1.72
C ASP A 6 11.99 -2.86 -2.64
N ALA A 7 12.30 -1.57 -2.48
CA ALA A 7 11.76 -0.51 -3.33
C ALA A 7 12.15 -0.68 -4.80
N GLU A 8 13.41 -1.06 -5.08
CA GLU A 8 13.89 -1.32 -6.44
C GLU A 8 13.17 -2.53 -7.07
N ALA A 9 13.01 -3.64 -6.35
CA ALA A 9 12.34 -4.84 -6.87
C ALA A 9 10.84 -4.63 -7.12
N VAL A 10 10.14 -3.95 -6.21
CA VAL A 10 8.72 -3.61 -6.42
C VAL A 10 8.58 -2.63 -7.59
N ALA A 11 9.47 -1.65 -7.71
CA ALA A 11 9.46 -0.70 -8.83
C ALA A 11 9.69 -1.40 -10.18
N GLU A 12 10.64 -2.34 -10.25
CA GLU A 12 10.91 -3.13 -11.44
C GLU A 12 9.68 -3.96 -11.83
N GLU A 13 9.09 -4.69 -10.89
CA GLU A 13 7.92 -5.53 -11.14
C GLU A 13 6.71 -4.71 -11.63
N LEU A 14 6.40 -3.59 -10.97
CA LEU A 14 5.30 -2.71 -11.37
C LEU A 14 5.53 -2.09 -12.76
N SER A 15 6.77 -1.72 -13.08
CA SER A 15 7.11 -1.13 -14.38
C SER A 15 7.04 -2.17 -15.50
N VAL A 16 7.69 -3.32 -15.31
CA VAL A 16 7.84 -4.35 -16.34
C VAL A 16 6.50 -5.02 -16.60
N SER A 17 5.87 -5.56 -15.56
CA SER A 17 4.73 -6.47 -15.67
C SER A 17 3.38 -5.74 -15.73
N TYR A 18 3.29 -4.53 -15.17
CA TYR A 18 2.00 -3.82 -14.98
C TYR A 18 1.93 -2.42 -15.59
N GLY A 19 3.03 -1.90 -16.13
CA GLY A 19 3.01 -0.65 -16.92
C GLY A 19 2.97 0.63 -16.12
N PHE A 20 3.27 0.55 -14.82
CA PHE A 20 3.42 1.74 -14.01
C PHE A 20 4.62 2.57 -14.48
N ASN A 21 4.43 3.89 -14.52
CA ASN A 21 5.53 4.83 -14.58
C ASN A 21 6.02 5.11 -13.15
N VAL A 22 7.08 4.43 -12.74
CA VAL A 22 7.56 4.41 -11.35
C VAL A 22 8.64 5.47 -11.13
N THR A 23 8.51 6.23 -10.05
CA THR A 23 9.57 7.10 -9.52
C THR A 23 10.02 6.55 -8.17
N VAL A 24 11.32 6.29 -8.03
CA VAL A 24 11.91 5.80 -6.79
C VAL A 24 12.74 6.91 -6.15
N VAL A 25 12.53 7.16 -4.85
CA VAL A 25 13.30 8.13 -4.06
C VAL A 25 13.96 7.39 -2.90
N HIS A 26 15.27 7.21 -2.96
CA HIS A 26 16.04 6.61 -1.88
C HIS A 26 16.42 7.64 -0.82
N ASP A 27 16.49 7.18 0.43
CA ASP A 27 16.91 7.99 1.59
C ASP A 27 16.23 9.37 1.60
N ALA A 28 14.92 9.36 1.36
CA ALA A 28 14.15 10.58 1.19
C ALA A 28 14.15 11.40 2.49
N THR A 29 14.49 12.67 2.36
CA THR A 29 14.21 13.65 3.41
C THR A 29 12.71 13.85 3.56
N ARG A 30 12.28 14.35 4.72
CA ARG A 30 10.88 14.68 4.98
C ARG A 30 10.33 15.59 3.90
N ARG A 31 11.11 16.60 3.48
CA ARG A 31 10.69 17.53 2.43
C ARG A 31 10.48 16.82 1.09
N GLN A 32 11.41 15.95 0.67
CA GLN A 32 11.26 15.18 -0.58
C GLN A 32 10.02 14.27 -0.55
N MET A 33 9.73 13.64 0.59
CA MET A 33 8.51 12.83 0.74
C MET A 33 7.25 13.69 0.54
N LEU A 34 7.15 14.83 1.23
CA LEU A 34 6.00 15.73 1.12
C LEU A 34 5.84 16.29 -0.30
N ASP A 35 6.93 16.74 -0.92
CA ASP A 35 6.92 17.30 -2.27
C ASP A 35 6.50 16.24 -3.30
N SER A 36 7.00 15.01 -3.17
CA SER A 36 6.62 13.88 -4.05
C SER A 36 5.16 13.50 -3.89
N LEU A 37 4.68 13.35 -2.65
CA LEU A 37 3.27 13.05 -2.36
C LEU A 37 2.33 14.13 -2.90
N ASN A 38 2.73 15.41 -2.81
CA ASN A 38 1.95 16.51 -3.37
C ASN A 38 1.93 16.47 -4.90
N ALA A 39 3.06 16.20 -5.53
CA ALA A 39 3.17 16.08 -6.98
C ALA A 39 2.29 14.94 -7.52
N PHE A 40 2.37 13.74 -6.92
CA PHE A 40 1.52 12.62 -7.33
C PHE A 40 0.04 12.85 -7.00
N ALA A 41 -0.29 13.41 -5.83
CA ALA A 41 -1.68 13.68 -5.49
C ALA A 41 -2.35 14.71 -6.42
N SER A 42 -1.58 15.62 -7.04
CA SER A 42 -2.11 16.69 -7.92
C SER A 42 -1.91 16.43 -9.41
N ARG A 43 -1.25 15.34 -9.78
CA ARG A 43 -1.02 14.95 -11.18
C ARG A 43 -2.35 14.71 -11.89
N HIS A 44 -2.37 14.92 -13.21
CA HIS A 44 -3.50 14.54 -14.04
C HIS A 44 -3.50 13.02 -14.29
N TYR A 45 -4.66 12.40 -14.11
CA TYR A 45 -4.93 10.97 -14.28
C TYR A 45 -6.15 10.81 -15.19
N GLY A 46 -6.13 9.82 -16.07
CA GLY A 46 -7.34 9.36 -16.75
C GLY A 46 -8.28 8.61 -15.79
N ASP A 47 -9.52 8.40 -16.22
CA ASP A 47 -10.60 7.83 -15.41
C ASP A 47 -10.31 6.41 -14.87
N GLN A 48 -9.35 5.70 -15.44
CA GLN A 48 -8.97 4.34 -15.05
C GLN A 48 -7.50 4.25 -14.60
N ASP A 49 -6.79 5.38 -14.56
CA ASP A 49 -5.41 5.41 -14.10
C ASP A 49 -5.36 5.25 -12.58
N GLN A 50 -4.38 4.48 -12.11
CA GLN A 50 -4.23 4.12 -10.71
C GLN A 50 -2.93 4.69 -10.14
N LEU A 51 -2.97 5.14 -8.89
CA LEU A 51 -1.81 5.61 -8.13
C LEU A 51 -1.49 4.60 -7.02
N LEU A 52 -0.28 4.03 -7.08
CA LEU A 52 0.29 3.24 -5.99
C LEU A 52 1.39 4.05 -5.30
N VAL A 53 1.31 4.16 -3.98
CA VAL A 53 2.40 4.73 -3.15
C VAL A 53 2.94 3.64 -2.24
N PHE A 54 4.23 3.33 -2.40
CA PHE A 54 4.94 2.30 -1.64
C PHE A 54 6.00 2.95 -0.75
N PHE A 55 5.98 2.65 0.55
CA PHE A 55 7.04 3.00 1.48
C PHE A 55 7.71 1.73 2.00
N ALA A 56 9.04 1.68 1.92
CA ALA A 56 9.86 0.68 2.60
C ALA A 56 10.84 1.39 3.54
N GLY A 57 10.90 0.96 4.80
CA GLY A 57 11.87 1.52 5.75
C GLY A 57 11.42 1.45 7.20
N HIS A 58 11.81 2.46 7.97
CA HIS A 58 11.48 2.52 9.39
C HIS A 58 10.19 3.31 9.61
N GLY A 59 9.39 2.79 10.53
CA GLY A 59 8.24 3.50 11.06
C GLY A 59 8.37 3.73 12.57
N SER A 60 7.66 4.74 13.06
CA SER A 60 7.55 5.05 14.48
C SER A 60 6.08 5.19 14.85
N TYR A 61 5.74 4.96 16.11
CA TYR A 61 4.41 5.22 16.65
C TYR A 61 4.51 6.05 17.91
N ASP A 62 3.61 7.02 18.05
CA ASP A 62 3.47 7.80 19.27
C ASP A 62 2.17 7.42 19.98
N GLU A 63 2.24 6.67 21.08
CA GLU A 63 1.03 6.30 21.84
C GLU A 63 0.56 7.38 22.81
N GLN A 64 1.45 8.26 23.23
CA GLN A 64 1.24 9.09 24.40
C GLN A 64 0.57 10.43 24.08
N TYR A 65 0.92 11.06 22.96
CA TYR A 65 0.51 12.43 22.66
C TYR A 65 -0.21 12.56 21.32
N ILE A 66 0.24 11.84 20.28
CA ILE A 66 -0.24 12.01 18.91
C ILE A 66 -1.17 10.87 18.48
N GLN A 67 -0.97 9.66 19.01
CA GLN A 67 -1.73 8.46 18.68
C GLN A 67 -1.73 8.12 17.18
N ASP A 68 -0.63 8.43 16.48
CA ASP A 68 -0.45 8.20 15.04
C ASP A 68 0.89 7.53 14.72
N GLY A 69 0.94 6.87 13.57
CA GLY A 69 2.15 6.29 13.00
C GLY A 69 2.89 7.27 12.10
N PHE A 70 4.17 7.02 11.89
CA PHE A 70 5.07 7.91 11.19
C PHE A 70 6.00 7.14 10.27
N VAL A 71 6.18 7.62 9.04
CA VAL A 71 7.33 7.24 8.21
C VAL A 71 8.54 8.04 8.67
N VAL A 72 9.62 7.34 9.01
CA VAL A 72 10.90 7.96 9.37
C VAL A 72 11.62 8.38 8.08
N ALA A 73 12.02 9.65 8.00
CA ALA A 73 12.78 10.19 6.89
C ALA A 73 14.30 10.14 7.17
N ALA A 74 15.11 10.30 6.13
CA ALA A 74 16.57 10.26 6.27
C ALA A 74 17.14 11.41 7.13
N ASP A 75 16.43 12.54 7.18
CA ASP A 75 16.74 13.70 8.03
C ASP A 75 15.93 13.73 9.34
N SER A 76 15.25 12.62 9.68
CA SER A 76 14.58 12.52 10.96
C SER A 76 15.58 12.47 12.11
N LYS A 77 15.30 13.26 13.14
CA LYS A 77 16.11 13.34 14.34
C LYS A 77 15.80 12.20 15.30
N THR A 78 16.68 12.01 16.29
CA THR A 78 16.46 11.03 17.35
C THR A 78 15.24 11.42 18.21
N ALA A 79 14.67 10.47 18.93
CA ALA A 79 13.54 10.72 19.83
C ALA A 79 13.84 11.77 20.92
N ALA A 80 15.12 11.96 21.30
CA ALA A 80 15.52 12.97 22.27
C ALA A 80 15.50 14.40 21.68
N ASP A 81 15.76 14.54 20.38
CA ASP A 81 15.88 15.83 19.69
C ASP A 81 14.62 16.19 18.87
N ASP A 82 13.62 15.30 18.83
CA ASP A 82 12.36 15.46 18.12
C ASP A 82 11.18 14.87 18.91
N THR A 83 10.96 15.45 20.08
CA THR A 83 9.88 15.07 21.01
C THR A 83 8.50 15.05 20.36
N TYR A 84 8.25 15.92 19.37
CA TYR A 84 6.96 16.04 18.68
C TYR A 84 6.90 15.32 17.32
N LYS A 85 7.99 14.63 16.94
CA LYS A 85 8.11 13.89 15.67
C LYS A 85 7.89 14.79 14.43
N ASP A 86 8.29 16.06 14.53
CA ASP A 86 8.14 17.07 13.49
C ASP A 86 9.02 16.78 12.26
N THR A 87 10.10 16.02 12.45
CA THR A 87 11.02 15.61 11.38
C THR A 87 10.63 14.30 10.70
N MET A 88 9.49 13.70 11.10
CA MET A 88 8.90 12.52 10.48
C MET A 88 7.63 12.88 9.69
N VAL A 89 7.07 11.92 8.94
CA VAL A 89 5.81 12.11 8.18
C VAL A 89 4.69 11.27 8.78
N GLN A 90 3.67 11.94 9.33
CA GLN A 90 2.49 11.30 9.93
C GLN A 90 1.65 10.52 8.90
N TYR A 91 1.21 9.32 9.27
CA TYR A 91 0.35 8.48 8.43
C TYR A 91 -0.99 9.15 8.17
N ASN A 92 -1.61 9.82 9.16
CA ASN A 92 -2.86 10.54 8.94
C ASN A 92 -2.69 11.69 7.93
N TRP A 93 -1.52 12.33 7.88
CA TRP A 93 -1.23 13.35 6.85
C TRP A 93 -1.16 12.71 5.46
N ILE A 94 -0.43 11.59 5.32
CA ILE A 94 -0.33 10.83 4.05
C ILE A 94 -1.71 10.40 3.59
N ARG A 95 -2.49 9.78 4.49
CA ARG A 95 -3.84 9.28 4.22
C ARG A 95 -4.77 10.39 3.74
N ARG A 96 -4.81 11.53 4.43
CA ARG A 96 -5.63 12.69 4.03
C ARG A 96 -5.17 13.27 2.70
N ARG A 97 -3.86 13.30 2.44
CA ARG A 97 -3.31 13.76 1.16
C ARG A 97 -3.77 12.85 0.02
N LEU A 98 -3.63 11.54 0.19
CA LEU A 98 -3.98 10.53 -0.81
C LEU A 98 -5.50 10.38 -0.98
N ALA A 99 -6.30 10.59 0.07
CA ALA A 99 -7.75 10.60 0.00
C ALA A 99 -8.23 11.66 -1.00
N ASN A 100 -7.52 12.80 -1.06
CA ASN A 100 -7.79 13.92 -1.95
C ASN A 100 -6.94 13.91 -3.23
N ALA A 101 -6.22 12.82 -3.52
CA ALA A 101 -5.51 12.69 -4.78
C ALA A 101 -6.47 12.75 -5.97
N ALA A 102 -6.01 13.31 -7.08
CA ALA A 102 -6.76 13.45 -8.32
C ALA A 102 -7.07 12.10 -8.99
N SER A 103 -6.23 11.07 -8.80
CA SER A 103 -6.56 9.70 -9.22
C SER A 103 -7.75 9.16 -8.43
N ASP A 104 -8.68 8.51 -9.12
CA ASP A 104 -9.81 7.84 -8.49
C ASP A 104 -9.42 6.52 -7.83
N HIS A 105 -8.28 5.93 -8.18
CA HIS A 105 -7.85 4.65 -7.60
C HIS A 105 -6.48 4.77 -6.94
N VAL A 106 -6.46 4.72 -5.61
CA VAL A 106 -5.23 4.84 -4.83
C VAL A 106 -5.03 3.64 -3.93
N LEU A 107 -3.83 3.06 -4.01
CA LEU A 107 -3.32 2.06 -3.07
C LEU A 107 -2.12 2.62 -2.31
N LEU A 108 -2.18 2.54 -0.98
CA LEU A 108 -1.06 2.83 -0.10
C LEU A 108 -0.47 1.53 0.45
N VAL A 109 0.79 1.25 0.18
CA VAL A 109 1.52 0.08 0.68
C VAL A 109 2.61 0.54 1.64
N LEU A 110 2.57 0.03 2.87
CA LEU A 110 3.47 0.40 3.96
C LEU A 110 4.26 -0.81 4.45
N ASP A 111 5.49 -0.99 3.95
CA ASP A 111 6.47 -1.89 4.55
C ASP A 111 7.33 -1.14 5.59
N VAL A 112 6.67 -0.72 6.65
CA VAL A 112 7.26 0.03 7.76
C VAL A 112 6.68 -0.49 9.07
N CYS A 113 7.52 -0.55 10.12
CA CYS A 113 7.07 -0.90 11.47
C CYS A 113 5.91 0.02 11.89
N TYR A 114 4.95 -0.51 12.66
CA TYR A 114 3.79 0.25 13.16
C TYR A 114 2.82 0.76 12.07
N GLY A 115 2.89 0.26 10.84
CA GLY A 115 1.99 0.61 9.73
C GLY A 115 0.50 0.48 10.08
N GLY A 116 0.14 -0.49 10.92
CA GLY A 116 -1.25 -0.84 11.24
C GLY A 116 -1.89 -0.04 12.37
N THR A 117 -1.56 1.25 12.50
CA THR A 117 -2.23 2.15 13.46
C THR A 117 -3.52 2.76 12.91
N PHE A 118 -4.03 2.19 11.81
CA PHE A 118 -5.36 2.36 11.28
C PHE A 118 -6.18 1.09 11.49
N ALA A 119 -7.04 1.08 12.51
CA ALA A 119 -8.21 0.22 12.62
C ALA A 119 -9.07 0.65 13.82
N GLU A 120 -10.17 1.37 13.57
CA GLU A 120 -11.34 1.29 14.44
C GLU A 120 -12.57 0.97 13.56
N GLN A 121 -13.18 -0.18 13.88
CA GLN A 121 -14.47 -0.73 13.45
C GLN A 121 -14.70 -1.30 12.04
N LEU A 122 -15.56 -2.35 12.06
CA LEU A 122 -16.20 -3.14 10.97
C LEU A 122 -15.35 -4.32 10.48
N GLY A 123 -15.77 -5.58 10.51
CA GLY A 123 -17.08 -6.21 10.73
C GLY A 123 -17.05 -7.48 9.88
N SER A 124 -16.92 -8.66 10.52
CA SER A 124 -16.78 -9.94 9.82
C SER A 124 -17.99 -10.24 8.94
N GLY A 125 -17.79 -10.21 7.63
CA GLY A 125 -18.75 -10.67 6.63
C GLY A 125 -18.49 -12.14 6.30
N ASN A 126 -19.39 -13.02 6.75
CA ASN A 126 -19.37 -14.46 6.46
C ASN A 126 -19.43 -14.74 4.95
N ALA A 127 -18.48 -15.53 4.43
CA ALA A 127 -18.62 -16.20 3.14
C ALA A 127 -19.73 -17.26 3.23
N ARG A 128 -20.78 -17.12 2.41
CA ARG A 128 -21.79 -18.16 2.19
C ARG A 128 -21.40 -18.95 0.95
N SER A 129 -21.22 -20.26 1.12
CA SER A 129 -21.13 -21.25 0.05
C SER A 129 -22.50 -21.41 -0.63
N GLY A 130 -22.52 -21.42 -1.97
CA GLY A 130 -23.69 -21.74 -2.77
C GLY A 130 -23.28 -22.15 -4.18
N ASP A 131 -23.60 -23.40 -4.54
CA ASP A 131 -23.35 -24.03 -5.85
C ASP A 131 -24.07 -23.35 -7.03
N GLU A 132 -23.36 -23.32 -8.17
CA GLU A 132 -23.79 -23.32 -9.57
C GLU A 132 -25.05 -22.53 -10.00
N LEU A 133 -24.86 -21.28 -10.47
CA LEU A 133 -25.72 -20.62 -11.50
C LEU A 133 -25.19 -19.26 -12.03
N TYR A 134 -23.90 -18.95 -11.88
CA TYR A 134 -23.33 -17.68 -12.33
C TYR A 134 -22.40 -17.90 -13.52
N GLN A 135 -22.72 -17.29 -14.67
CA GLN A 135 -21.75 -17.18 -15.78
C GLN A 135 -20.57 -16.32 -15.31
N SER A 136 -19.35 -16.77 -15.60
CA SER A 136 -18.16 -15.95 -15.37
C SER A 136 -18.28 -14.65 -16.16
N VAL A 137 -18.03 -13.52 -15.48
CA VAL A 137 -17.95 -12.23 -16.15
C VAL A 137 -16.64 -12.13 -16.92
N SER A 138 -16.63 -11.41 -18.04
CA SER A 138 -15.39 -11.15 -18.76
C SER A 138 -14.43 -10.31 -17.89
N THR A 139 -13.13 -10.44 -18.13
CA THR A 139 -12.09 -9.60 -17.49
C THR A 139 -12.40 -8.12 -17.64
N ALA A 140 -12.80 -7.68 -18.83
CA ALA A 140 -13.14 -6.29 -19.09
C ALA A 140 -14.33 -5.82 -18.24
N GLU A 141 -15.33 -6.68 -18.04
CA GLU A 141 -16.47 -6.35 -17.19
C GLU A 141 -16.09 -6.33 -15.70
N LEU A 142 -15.21 -7.24 -15.26
CA LEU A 142 -14.65 -7.20 -13.90
C LEU A 142 -13.91 -5.88 -13.65
N VAL A 143 -12.98 -5.50 -14.54
CA VAL A 143 -12.21 -4.24 -14.46
C VAL A 143 -13.15 -3.04 -14.39
N ASN A 144 -14.10 -2.94 -15.31
CA ASN A 144 -15.07 -1.83 -15.33
C ASN A 144 -15.92 -1.76 -14.06
N ARG A 145 -16.36 -2.91 -13.51
CA ARG A 145 -17.15 -2.92 -12.27
C ARG A 145 -16.35 -2.43 -11.07
N LYS A 146 -15.07 -2.80 -10.98
CA LYS A 146 -14.18 -2.44 -9.86
C LYS A 146 -13.66 -1.01 -9.95
N LEU A 147 -13.32 -0.55 -11.15
CA LEU A 147 -12.78 0.79 -11.40
C LEU A 147 -13.88 1.84 -11.69
N LYS A 148 -15.16 1.47 -11.64
CA LYS A 148 -16.27 2.44 -11.67
C LYS A 148 -16.32 3.32 -10.42
N TYR A 149 -15.86 2.79 -9.29
CA TYR A 149 -15.98 3.43 -7.99
C TYR A 149 -14.61 3.89 -7.51
N ARG A 150 -14.59 4.99 -6.76
CA ARG A 150 -13.38 5.54 -6.17
C ARG A 150 -12.75 4.54 -5.18
N THR A 151 -11.49 4.23 -5.40
CA THR A 151 -10.71 3.29 -4.59
C THR A 151 -9.74 4.02 -3.68
N ARG A 152 -9.78 3.72 -2.38
CA ARG A 152 -8.83 4.16 -1.36
C ARG A 152 -8.50 2.99 -0.46
N ARG A 153 -7.51 2.18 -0.86
CA ARG A 153 -7.10 0.96 -0.16
C ARG A 153 -5.71 1.10 0.44
N TYR A 154 -5.45 0.41 1.53
CA TYR A 154 -4.10 0.30 2.08
C TYR A 154 -3.76 -1.14 2.45
N VAL A 155 -2.46 -1.43 2.50
CA VAL A 155 -1.92 -2.64 3.10
C VAL A 155 -0.58 -2.34 3.81
N THR A 156 -0.35 -2.95 4.96
CA THR A 156 0.81 -2.70 5.82
C THR A 156 1.45 -4.02 6.26
N SER A 157 2.77 -4.03 6.43
CA SER A 157 3.51 -5.24 6.80
C SER A 157 3.31 -5.73 8.22
N GLY A 158 2.68 -4.93 9.08
CA GLY A 158 2.29 -5.32 10.43
C GLY A 158 1.34 -4.31 11.08
N GLY A 159 0.89 -4.66 12.29
CA GLY A 159 0.03 -3.86 13.15
C GLY A 159 0.80 -2.76 13.89
N LYS A 160 0.85 -2.88 15.22
CA LYS A 160 1.65 -2.04 16.12
C LYS A 160 2.99 -2.69 16.50
N GLU A 161 3.29 -3.85 15.92
CA GLU A 161 4.50 -4.59 16.21
C GLU A 161 5.67 -4.13 15.32
N ARG A 162 6.89 -4.45 15.77
CA ARG A 162 8.09 -4.34 14.94
C ARG A 162 8.06 -5.44 13.88
N VAL A 163 8.25 -5.07 12.62
CA VAL A 163 8.36 -6.01 11.50
C VAL A 163 9.83 -6.43 11.30
N PRO A 164 10.11 -7.71 10.95
CA PRO A 164 11.47 -8.14 10.66
C PRO A 164 12.02 -7.52 9.37
N ASP A 165 13.23 -6.96 9.44
CA ASP A 165 13.94 -6.44 8.26
C ASP A 165 14.36 -7.56 7.27
N GLY A 166 14.24 -8.83 7.66
CA GLY A 166 14.65 -9.98 6.85
C GLY A 166 16.15 -10.29 6.94
N VAL A 167 16.65 -11.07 5.98
CA VAL A 167 18.07 -11.42 5.88
C VAL A 167 18.79 -10.31 5.09
N PRO A 168 19.95 -9.80 5.53
CA PRO A 168 20.67 -8.76 4.79
C PRO A 168 20.97 -9.18 3.35
N GLY A 169 20.58 -8.35 2.38
CA GLY A 169 20.75 -8.65 0.95
C GLY A 169 19.59 -9.44 0.34
N GLU A 170 18.56 -9.77 1.12
CA GLU A 170 17.28 -10.28 0.64
C GLU A 170 16.15 -9.26 0.85
N HIS A 171 14.92 -9.66 0.50
CA HIS A 171 13.70 -8.90 0.75
C HIS A 171 13.16 -9.10 2.17
N THR A 172 12.42 -8.10 2.67
CA THR A 172 11.58 -8.32 3.86
C THR A 172 10.59 -9.47 3.60
N PRO A 173 10.16 -10.20 4.65
CA PRO A 173 9.15 -11.25 4.49
C PRO A 173 7.87 -10.75 3.82
N PHE A 174 7.47 -9.51 4.10
CA PHE A 174 6.33 -8.86 3.47
C PHE A 174 6.55 -8.62 1.98
N VAL A 175 7.67 -7.98 1.59
CA VAL A 175 7.96 -7.69 0.18
C VAL A 175 8.18 -8.96 -0.62
N ARG A 176 8.79 -10.00 -0.02
CA ARG A 176 8.90 -11.31 -0.66
C ARG A 176 7.51 -11.85 -1.05
N ARG A 177 6.53 -11.81 -0.14
CA ARG A 177 5.16 -12.28 -0.42
C ARG A 177 4.38 -11.36 -1.35
N LEU A 178 4.61 -10.05 -1.28
CA LEU A 178 4.04 -9.10 -2.24
C LEU A 178 4.54 -9.40 -3.67
N LEU A 179 5.84 -9.63 -3.84
CA LEU A 179 6.43 -9.98 -5.14
C LEU A 179 5.95 -11.36 -5.62
N GLU A 180 5.81 -12.34 -4.74
CA GLU A 180 5.20 -13.64 -5.09
C GLU A 180 3.77 -13.46 -5.63
N ALA A 181 2.95 -12.61 -4.99
CA ALA A 181 1.59 -12.31 -5.45
C ALA A 181 1.58 -11.62 -6.81
N LEU A 182 2.40 -10.58 -6.98
CA LEU A 182 2.52 -9.84 -8.24
C LEU A 182 3.01 -10.75 -9.39
N ARG A 183 3.92 -11.69 -9.11
CA ARG A 183 4.45 -12.60 -10.13
C ARG A 183 3.52 -13.75 -10.51
N THR A 184 2.31 -13.78 -9.94
CA THR A 184 1.22 -14.60 -10.50
C THR A 184 0.63 -13.98 -11.76
N TYR A 185 0.84 -12.68 -11.97
CA TYR A 185 0.31 -11.91 -13.10
C TYR A 185 -1.23 -11.98 -13.23
N GLY A 186 -1.94 -12.26 -12.13
CA GLY A 186 -3.39 -12.46 -12.16
C GLY A 186 -3.85 -13.81 -12.73
N GLY A 187 -2.93 -14.75 -12.94
CA GLY A 187 -3.30 -16.09 -13.42
C GLY A 187 -3.91 -16.08 -14.82
N GLU A 188 -5.07 -16.72 -14.98
CA GLU A 188 -5.70 -16.93 -16.30
C GLU A 188 -6.36 -15.68 -16.87
N ASP A 189 -6.85 -14.77 -16.03
CA ASP A 189 -7.58 -13.58 -16.48
C ASP A 189 -6.70 -12.32 -16.57
N GLY A 190 -5.44 -12.41 -16.14
CA GLY A 190 -4.47 -11.32 -16.20
C GLY A 190 -4.73 -10.19 -15.19
N VAL A 191 -5.65 -10.37 -14.23
CA VAL A 191 -6.06 -9.35 -13.28
C VAL A 191 -5.88 -9.85 -11.85
N LEU A 192 -5.07 -9.13 -11.09
CA LEU A 192 -4.87 -9.41 -9.67
C LEU A 192 -5.60 -8.37 -8.82
N THR A 193 -6.51 -8.83 -7.96
CA THR A 193 -7.28 -8.02 -7.02
C THR A 193 -6.58 -7.87 -5.68
N MET A 194 -6.99 -6.89 -4.87
CA MET A 194 -6.43 -6.74 -3.51
C MET A 194 -6.69 -7.95 -2.62
N SER A 195 -7.81 -8.65 -2.80
CA SER A 195 -8.11 -9.87 -2.06
C SER A 195 -7.12 -10.99 -2.38
N GLU A 196 -6.76 -11.15 -3.66
CA GLU A 196 -5.76 -12.13 -4.08
C GLU A 196 -4.38 -11.76 -3.56
N VAL A 197 -3.97 -10.49 -3.68
CA VAL A 197 -2.71 -10.01 -3.08
C VAL A 197 -2.69 -10.32 -1.58
N TYR A 198 -3.77 -10.00 -0.86
CA TYR A 198 -3.82 -10.22 0.59
C TYR A 198 -3.71 -11.69 0.99
N SER A 199 -4.21 -12.63 0.17
CA SER A 199 -4.10 -14.08 0.43
C SER A 199 -2.65 -14.60 0.48
N TYR A 200 -1.71 -13.88 -0.14
CA TYR A 200 -0.27 -14.17 -0.02
C TYR A 200 0.32 -13.52 1.22
N LEU A 201 -0.14 -12.30 1.55
CA LEU A 201 0.38 -11.49 2.65
C LEU A 201 -0.05 -12.01 4.02
N GLU A 202 -1.28 -12.51 4.18
CA GLU A 202 -1.81 -13.03 5.46
C GLU A 202 -1.01 -14.21 6.05
N ARG A 203 -0.08 -14.77 5.25
CA ARG A 203 0.83 -15.85 5.63
C ARG A 203 2.18 -15.35 6.18
N VAL A 204 2.31 -14.05 6.43
CA VAL A 204 3.50 -13.41 7.00
C VAL A 204 3.27 -13.12 8.49
N ASP A 205 4.33 -13.23 9.29
CA ASP A 205 4.36 -12.85 10.70
C ASP A 205 5.36 -11.69 10.88
N PRO A 206 4.98 -10.56 11.51
CA PRO A 206 3.66 -10.22 12.05
C PRO A 206 2.56 -10.13 10.99
N GLU A 207 1.32 -10.38 11.39
CA GLU A 207 0.15 -10.38 10.52
C GLU A 207 -0.02 -9.00 9.82
N PRO A 208 0.04 -8.95 8.48
CA PRO A 208 -0.24 -7.73 7.73
C PRO A 208 -1.65 -7.19 7.99
N ARG A 209 -1.84 -5.88 7.81
CA ARG A 209 -3.16 -5.25 7.90
C ARG A 209 -3.53 -4.67 6.55
N ALA A 210 -4.78 -4.86 6.13
CA ALA A 210 -5.32 -4.23 4.93
C ALA A 210 -6.68 -3.62 5.23
N GLY A 211 -7.06 -2.61 4.46
CA GLY A 211 -8.32 -1.93 4.65
C GLY A 211 -8.56 -0.81 3.66
N GLU A 212 -9.46 0.08 4.04
CA GLU A 212 -9.79 1.30 3.30
C GLU A 212 -9.54 2.55 4.13
N PHE A 213 -9.40 3.67 3.44
CA PHE A 213 -9.29 4.97 4.08
C PHE A 213 -10.25 6.00 3.48
N ASP A 214 -10.26 7.19 4.06
CA ASP A 214 -11.24 8.25 3.77
C ASP A 214 -11.52 8.39 2.27
N ARG A 215 -12.81 8.49 1.91
CA ARG A 215 -13.33 8.63 0.54
C ARG A 215 -13.24 7.38 -0.35
N ASN A 216 -13.10 6.18 0.24
CA ASN A 216 -13.39 4.95 -0.48
C ASN A 216 -14.89 4.83 -0.80
N GLU A 217 -15.24 4.32 -1.99
CA GLU A 217 -16.61 3.94 -2.33
C GLU A 217 -16.80 2.41 -2.22
N PRO A 218 -17.87 1.91 -1.57
CA PRO A 218 -18.11 0.48 -1.44
C PRO A 218 -18.17 -0.24 -2.79
N GLY A 219 -17.54 -1.42 -2.86
CA GLY A 219 -17.45 -2.22 -4.10
C GLY A 219 -16.28 -1.84 -5.01
N SER A 220 -15.54 -0.78 -4.70
CA SER A 220 -14.28 -0.44 -5.37
C SER A 220 -13.16 -1.41 -5.03
N ASP A 221 -12.16 -1.46 -5.90
CA ASP A 221 -10.94 -2.26 -5.71
C ASP A 221 -9.74 -1.61 -6.41
N PHE A 222 -8.53 -2.03 -6.03
CA PHE A 222 -7.31 -1.69 -6.77
C PHE A 222 -6.89 -2.93 -7.54
N LEU A 223 -6.57 -2.76 -8.82
CA LEU A 223 -6.29 -3.88 -9.71
C LEU A 223 -4.86 -3.79 -10.24
N PHE A 224 -4.16 -4.92 -10.29
CA PHE A 224 -2.95 -5.05 -11.08
C PHE A 224 -3.29 -5.81 -12.36
N ILE A 225 -3.22 -5.13 -13.50
CA ILE A 225 -3.56 -5.70 -14.81
C ILE A 225 -2.25 -5.99 -15.54
N ALA A 226 -1.94 -7.27 -15.75
CA ALA A 226 -0.72 -7.68 -16.43
C ALA A 226 -0.71 -7.20 -17.90
N LYS A 227 0.47 -6.86 -18.40
CA LYS A 227 0.69 -6.45 -19.79
C LYS A 227 0.60 -7.60 -20.79
#